data_AF-A0A2J6W724-F1
#
_entry.id   AF-A0A2J6W724-F1
#
_cell.length_a   1.000
_cell.length_b   1.000
_cell.length_c   1.000
_cell.angle_alpha   90.00
_cell.angle_beta   90.00
_cell.angle_gamma   90.00
#
_symmetry.space_group_name_H-M   'P 1'
#
loop_
_entity.id
_entity.type
_entity.pdbx_description
1 polymer ?
#
loop_
_entity_poly.entity_id
_entity_poly.type
_entity_poly.pdbx_seq_one_letter_code
_entity_poly.pdbx_strand_id
1 'polypeptide(L)' 'MNLKEFSALNVAFNILGGIIAGLFVGYMLDKLALEIFHKNTSPLFLFVFLAFGIIAGFKNAYQDFKKTLKDD' A
#
# COMPACT_ATOMS: atom_id res chain seq x y z
N MET A 1 -21.03 -3.07 16.23
CA MET A 1 -20.36 -3.42 14.97
C MET A 1 -20.18 -4.93 14.96
N ASN A 2 -20.65 -5.61 13.92
CA ASN A 2 -20.57 -7.06 13.81
C ASN A 2 -19.12 -7.50 13.51
N LEU A 3 -18.70 -8.73 13.87
CA LEU A 3 -17.33 -9.23 13.63
C LEU A 3 -16.92 -9.11 12.16
N LYS A 4 -17.87 -9.33 11.24
CA LYS A 4 -17.69 -9.21 9.78
C LYS A 4 -17.39 -7.77 9.35
N GLU A 5 -18.04 -6.79 9.96
CA GLU A 5 -17.84 -5.37 9.66
C GLU A 5 -16.46 -4.91 10.16
N PHE A 6 -16.04 -5.39 11.33
CA PHE A 6 -14.70 -5.12 11.88
C PHE A 6 -13.60 -5.73 11.00
N SER A 7 -13.78 -6.97 10.54
CA SER A 7 -12.84 -7.62 9.61
C SER A 7 -12.76 -6.88 8.27
N ALA A 8 -13.88 -6.50 7.68
CA ALA A 8 -13.91 -5.74 6.42
C ALA A 8 -13.23 -4.37 6.55
N LEU A 9 -13.45 -3.68 7.67
CA LEU A 9 -12.81 -2.40 7.94
C LEU A 9 -11.29 -2.53 8.08
N ASN A 10 -10.81 -3.59 8.74
CA ASN A 10 -9.38 -3.83 8.93
C ASN A 10 -8.67 -4.17 7.60
N VAL A 11 -9.34 -4.92 6.72
CA VAL A 11 -8.87 -5.16 5.34
C VAL A 11 -8.77 -3.85 4.57
N ALA A 12 -9.81 -3.00 4.64
CA ALA A 12 -9.82 -1.70 3.97
C ALA A 12 -8.68 -0.79 4.45
N PHE A 13 -8.42 -0.73 5.76
CA PHE A 13 -7.32 0.06 6.30
C PHE A 13 -5.94 -0.44 5.88
N ASN A 14 -5.73 -1.76 5.83
CA ASN A 14 -4.47 -2.33 5.34
C ASN A 14 -4.20 -1.97 3.87
N ILE A 15 -5.22 -2.07 3.02
CA ILE A 15 -5.12 -1.71 1.60
C ILE A 15 -4.90 -0.19 1.46
N LEU A 16 -5.68 0.62 2.17
CA LEU A 16 -5.57 2.09 2.13
C LEU A 16 -4.19 2.55 2.62
N GLY A 17 -3.69 1.98 3.73
CA GLY A 17 -2.36 2.24 4.26
C GLY A 17 -1.26 1.86 3.27
N GLY A 18 -1.39 0.71 2.60
CA GLY A 18 -0.48 0.28 1.54
C GLY A 18 -0.46 1.24 0.35
N ILE A 19 -1.62 1.70 -0.12
CA ILE A 19 -1.73 2.68 -1.21
C ILE A 19 -1.09 4.02 -0.82
N ILE A 20 -1.42 4.55 0.37
CA ILE A 20 -0.86 5.83 0.84
C ILE A 20 0.66 5.73 0.95
N ALA A 21 1.19 4.66 1.55
CA ALA A 21 2.62 4.44 1.67
C ALA A 21 3.30 4.31 0.29
N GLY A 22 2.69 3.56 -0.63
CA GLY A 22 3.20 3.40 -2.00
C GLY A 22 3.24 4.70 -2.78
N LEU A 23 2.16 5.49 -2.74
CA LEU A 23 2.11 6.81 -3.37
C LEU A 23 3.12 7.77 -2.75
N PHE A 24 3.24 7.79 -1.42
CA PHE A 24 4.17 8.67 -0.71
C PHE A 24 5.62 8.36 -1.08
N VAL A 25 6.03 7.10 -0.98
CA VAL A 25 7.40 6.66 -1.32
C VAL A 25 7.68 6.87 -2.80
N GLY A 26 6.75 6.48 -3.68
CA GLY A 26 6.93 6.61 -5.11
C GLY A 26 7.04 8.08 -5.57
N TYR A 27 6.22 8.97 -5.02
CA TYR A 27 6.30 10.41 -5.28
C TYR A 27 7.63 11.00 -4.81
N MET A 28 8.10 10.64 -3.60
CA MET A 28 9.39 11.12 -3.09
C MET A 28 10.55 10.66 -3.98
N LEU A 29 10.51 9.42 -4.47
CA LEU A 29 11.54 8.89 -5.35
C LEU A 29 11.51 9.53 -6.75
N ASP A 30 10.34 9.79 -7.32
CA ASP A 30 10.23 10.54 -8.58
C ASP A 30 10.78 11.97 -8.42
N LYS A 31 10.51 12.65 -7.29
CA LYS A 31 11.06 13.98 -7.01
C LYS A 31 12.57 13.95 -6.84
N LEU A 32 13.09 12.98 -6.09
CA LEU A 32 14.53 12.81 -5.88
C LEU A 32 15.25 12.45 -7.19
N ALA A 33 14.63 11.64 -8.05
CA ALA A 33 15.15 11.32 -9.37
C ALA A 33 15.18 12.57 -10.27
N LEU A 34 14.13 13.41 -10.25
CA LEU A 34 14.12 14.68 -10.97
C LEU A 34 15.26 15.60 -10.51
N GLU A 35 15.49 15.68 -9.20
CA GLU A 35 16.53 16.53 -8.60
C GLU A 35 17.95 16.04 -8.92
N ILE A 36 18.19 14.72 -8.92
CA ILE A 36 19.52 14.15 -9.19
C ILE A 36 19.83 14.12 -10.69
N PHE A 37 18.87 13.72 -11.52
CA PHE A 37 19.11 13.49 -12.94
C PHE A 37 18.74 14.69 -13.82
N HIS A 38 18.16 15.76 -13.24
CA HIS A 38 17.67 16.96 -13.94
C HIS A 38 16.81 16.67 -15.18
N LYS A 39 16.21 15.48 -15.21
CA LYS A 39 15.46 14.98 -16.35
C LYS A 39 14.07 14.65 -15.86
N ASN A 40 13.06 15.14 -16.59
CA ASN A 40 11.68 14.77 -16.36
C ASN A 40 11.53 13.27 -16.66
N THR A 41 11.77 12.44 -15.66
CA THR A 41 11.33 11.05 -15.69
C THR A 41 9.82 11.09 -15.53
N SER A 42 9.08 10.47 -16.47
CA SER A 42 7.67 10.13 -16.23
C SER A 42 7.54 9.49 -14.84
N PRO A 43 6.39 9.62 -14.14
CA PRO A 43 6.22 9.24 -12.72
C PRO A 43 6.24 7.71 -12.52
N LEU A 44 7.37 7.11 -12.87
CA LEU A 44 7.60 5.67 -12.95
C LEU A 44 7.68 5.11 -11.55
N PHE A 45 8.38 5.78 -10.64
CA PHE A 45 8.49 5.31 -9.26
C PHE A 45 7.14 5.38 -8.56
N LEU A 46 6.33 6.40 -8.80
CA LEU A 46 4.97 6.50 -8.28
C LEU A 46 4.11 5.29 -8.68
N PHE A 47 4.07 4.94 -9.96
CA PHE A 47 3.26 3.81 -10.41
C PHE A 47 3.80 2.45 -9.94
N VAL A 48 5.13 2.27 -9.92
CA VAL A 48 5.77 1.04 -9.43
C VAL A 48 5.52 0.85 -7.93
N PHE A 49 5.71 1.89 -7.11
CA PHE A 49 5.48 1.81 -5.67
C PHE A 49 4.00 1.79 -5.31
N LEU A 50 3.12 2.39 -6.11
CA LEU A 50 1.67 2.19 -5.96
C LEU A 50 1.30 0.71 -6.13
N ALA A 51 1.82 0.05 -7.16
CA ALA A 51 1.58 -1.39 -7.37
C ALA A 51 2.10 -2.21 -6.19
N PHE A 52 3.32 -1.94 -5.71
CA PHE A 52 3.86 -2.60 -4.51
C PHE A 52 3.04 -2.32 -3.26
N GLY A 53 2.59 -1.08 -3.07
CA GLY A 53 1.75 -0.67 -1.95
C GLY A 53 0.42 -1.41 -1.92
N ILE A 54 -0.24 -1.54 -3.07
CA ILE A 54 -1.48 -2.33 -3.23
C ILE A 54 -1.20 -3.79 -2.87
N ILE A 55 -0.17 -4.40 -3.47
CA ILE A 55 0.18 -5.82 -3.21
C ILE A 55 0.47 -6.04 -1.72
N ALA A 56 1.24 -5.15 -1.09
CA ALA A 56 1.56 -5.22 0.33
C ALA A 56 0.31 -5.07 1.20
N GLY A 57 -0.57 -4.12 0.88
CA GLY A 57 -1.85 -3.91 1.58
C GLY A 57 -2.74 -5.16 1.55
N PHE A 58 -2.90 -5.78 0.37
CA PHE A 58 -3.63 -7.05 0.24
C PHE A 58 -2.94 -8.20 0.99
N LYS A 59 -1.61 -8.30 0.92
CA LYS A 59 -0.85 -9.33 1.64
C LYS A 59 -1.03 -9.22 3.15
N ASN A 60 -0.97 -8.00 3.70
CA ASN A 60 -1.16 -7.75 5.12
C ASN A 60 -2.60 -8.06 5.55
N ALA A 61 -3.59 -7.60 4.77
CA ALA A 61 -4.99 -7.90 5.01
C ALA A 61 -5.27 -9.41 5.03
N TYR A 62 -4.70 -10.18 4.09
CA TYR A 62 -4.84 -11.63 4.04
C TYR A 62 -4.16 -12.32 5.23
N GLN A 63 -2.97 -11.85 5.63
CA GLN A 63 -2.28 -12.39 6.81
C GLN A 63 -3.06 -12.14 8.09
N ASP A 64 -3.65 -10.96 8.26
CA ASP A 64 -4.49 -10.65 9.42
C ASP A 64 -5.76 -11.50 9.42
N PHE A 65 -6.43 -11.63 8.27
CA PHE A 65 -7.59 -12.51 8.14
C PHE A 65 -7.26 -13.97 8.49
N LYS A 66 -6.10 -14.48 8.03
CA LYS A 66 -5.64 -15.84 8.32
C LYS A 66 -5.34 -16.05 9.81
N LYS A 67 -4.83 -15.04 10.51
CA LYS A 67 -4.62 -15.11 11.97
C LYS A 67 -5.95 -15.19 12.70
N THR A 68 -6.93 -14.38 12.32
CA THR A 68 -8.28 -14.42 12.92
C THR A 68 -8.92 -15.81 12.78
N LEU A 69 -8.79 -16.47 11.63
CA LEU A 69 -9.30 -17.83 11.43
C LEU A 69 -8.58 -18.93 12.24
N LYS A 70 -7.38 -18.66 12.76
CA LYS A 70 -6.58 -19.64 13.51
C LYS A 70 -6.74 -19.48 15.03
N ASP A 71 -7.16 -18.29 15.46
CA ASP A 71 -7.41 -17.97 16.87
C ASP A 71 -8.86 -18.32 17.31
N ASP A 72 -9.75 -18.66 16.36
CA ASP A 72 -11.06 -19.31 16.56
C ASP A 72 -10.94 -20.85 16.57
#